data_AF-A0A1Q8JY24-F1
#
_entry.id   AF-A0A1Q8JY24-F1
#
_cell.length_a   1.000
_cell.length_b   1.000
_cell.length_c   1.000
_cell.angle_alpha   90.00
_cell.angle_beta   90.00
_cell.angle_gamma   90.00
#
_symmetry.space_group_name_H-M   'P 1'
#
loop_
_entity.id
_entity.type
_entity.pdbx_description
1 polymer ?
#
loop_
_entity_poly.entity_id
_entity_poly.type
_entity_poly.pdbx_seq_one_letter_code
_entity_poly.pdbx_strand_id
1 'polypeptide(L)' 'MHIDTTRCTGHGMCELAAEDVFEVGEDGTVHLLTDPDDDQRLEVERAVAACPTRALAIEG' A
#
# COMPACT_ATOMS: atom_id res chain seq x y z
N MET A 1 9.35 -3.58 -1.70
CA MET A 1 8.07 -2.87 -1.90
C MET A 1 8.36 -1.49 -2.47
N HIS A 2 7.60 -1.04 -3.47
CA HIS A 2 7.74 0.30 -4.06
C HIS A 2 6.44 1.10 -3.92
N ILE A 3 6.56 2.36 -3.51
CA ILE A 3 5.47 3.32 -3.36
C ILE A 3 5.78 4.56 -4.18
N ASP A 4 4.93 4.87 -5.16
CA ASP A 4 4.97 6.11 -5.93
C ASP A 4 3.98 7.12 -5.33
N THR A 5 4.50 7.99 -4.47
CA THR A 5 3.73 9.04 -3.79
C THR A 5 3.22 10.11 -4.76
N THR A 6 3.80 10.24 -5.96
CA THR A 6 3.32 11.18 -6.99
C THR A 6 2.05 10.69 -7.68
N ARG A 7 1.82 9.38 -7.69
CA ARG A 7 0.61 8.73 -8.21
C ARG A 7 -0.42 8.44 -7.12
N CYS A 8 -0.02 8.46 -5.85
CA CYS A 8 -0.93 8.28 -4.76
C CYS A 8 -1.87 9.49 -4.65
N THR A 9 -3.15 9.22 -4.41
CA THR A 9 -4.17 10.27 -4.21
C THR A 9 -5.03 9.97 -2.99
N GLY A 10 -4.49 9.25 -2.00
CA GLY A 10 -5.12 9.06 -0.69
C GLY A 10 -6.42 8.26 -0.65
N HIS A 11 -6.65 7.33 -1.58
CA HIS A 11 -7.92 6.58 -1.65
C HIS A 11 -8.14 5.60 -0.47
N GLY A 12 -7.13 5.26 0.33
CA GLY A 12 -7.27 4.34 1.47
C GLY A 12 -7.44 2.86 1.12
N MET A 13 -7.46 2.47 -0.16
CA MET A 13 -7.69 1.07 -0.57
C MET A 13 -6.60 0.10 -0.12
N CYS A 14 -5.39 0.60 0.11
CA CYS A 14 -4.26 -0.19 0.58
C CYS A 14 -4.34 -0.49 2.08
N GLU A 15 -4.61 0.55 2.87
CA GLU A 15 -4.90 0.44 4.30
C GLU A 15 -6.11 -0.47 4.57
N LEU A 16 -7.18 -0.36 3.77
CA LEU A 16 -8.33 -1.26 3.88
C LEU A 16 -7.98 -2.73 3.60
N ALA A 17 -7.00 -2.98 2.72
CA ALA A 17 -6.63 -4.33 2.30
C ALA A 17 -5.55 -4.97 3.20
N ALA A 18 -4.73 -4.15 3.86
CA ALA A 18 -3.60 -4.55 4.69
C ALA A 18 -3.28 -3.44 5.70
N GLU A 19 -4.15 -3.27 6.70
CA GLU A 19 -4.08 -2.19 7.71
C GLU A 19 -2.81 -2.27 8.56
N ASP A 20 -2.27 -3.48 8.75
CA ASP A 20 -1.02 -3.70 9.50
C ASP A 20 0.24 -3.31 8.70
N VAL A 21 0.10 -3.02 7.39
CA VAL A 21 1.22 -2.72 6.49
C VAL A 21 1.16 -1.30 5.93
N PHE A 22 -0.03 -0.78 5.63
CA PHE A 22 -0.21 0.52 5.01
C PHE A 22 -1.11 1.43 5.83
N GLU A 23 -0.75 2.71 5.86
CA GLU A 23 -1.56 3.79 6.45
C GLU A 23 -1.63 4.95 5.47
N VAL A 24 -2.80 5.55 5.27
CA VAL A 24 -2.91 6.85 4.60
C VAL A 24 -2.79 7.94 5.66
N GLY A 25 -1.66 8.65 5.64
CA GLY A 25 -1.34 9.68 6.61
C GLY A 25 -2.15 10.97 6.43
N GLU A 26 -1.97 11.90 7.36
CA GLU A 26 -2.60 13.23 7.31
C GLU A 26 -2.18 14.06 6.09
N ASP A 27 -1.06 13.70 5.44
CA ASP A 27 -0.59 14.28 4.17
C ASP A 27 -1.36 13.77 2.95
N GLY A 28 -2.32 12.86 3.14
CA GLY A 28 -3.15 12.28 2.09
C GLY A 28 -2.39 11.30 1.19
N THR A 29 -1.25 10.78 1.66
CA THR A 29 -0.43 9.80 0.94
C THR A 29 -0.30 8.52 1.75
N VAL A 30 -0.04 7.42 1.06
CA VAL A 30 0.20 6.11 1.68
C VAL A 30 1.63 6.04 2.23
N HIS A 31 1.75 5.54 3.44
CA HIS A 31 2.99 5.22 4.14
C HIS A 31 3.05 3.73 4.42
N LEU A 32 4.28 3.22 4.51
CA LEU A 32 4.55 1.85 4.91
C LEU A 32 4.81 1.80 6.42
N LEU A 33 4.02 1.04 7.16
CA LEU A 33 4.16 0.89 8.62
C LEU A 33 5.27 -0.09 9.00
N THR A 34 5.37 -1.19 8.25
CA THR A 34 6.38 -2.24 8.43
C THR A 34 6.84 -2.78 7.08
N ASP A 35 8.06 -3.33 7.03
CA ASP A 35 8.47 -4.14 5.88
C ASP A 35 7.67 -5.45 5.91
N PRO A 36 6.85 -5.75 4.89
CA PRO A 36 5.97 -6.89 4.93
C PRO A 36 6.74 -8.21 4.78
N ASP A 37 6.41 -9.18 5.63
CA ASP A 37 6.95 -10.53 5.54
C ASP A 37 6.11 -11.46 4.65
N ASP A 38 6.54 -12.73 4.56
CA ASP A 38 5.87 -13.74 3.75
C ASP A 38 4.43 -14.03 4.23
N ASP A 39 4.12 -13.83 5.51
CA ASP A 39 2.78 -14.06 6.06
C ASP A 39 1.81 -12.95 5.63
N GLN A 40 2.31 -11.73 5.46
CA GLN A 40 1.55 -10.56 4.99
C GLN A 40 1.47 -10.47 3.46
N ARG A 41 2.18 -11.34 2.74
CA ARG A 41 2.32 -11.25 1.28
C ARG A 41 0.98 -11.24 0.53
N LEU A 42 0.02 -12.05 0.97
CA LEU A 42 -1.30 -12.09 0.34
C LEU A 42 -2.07 -10.76 0.51
N GLU A 43 -1.95 -10.12 1.65
CA GLU A 43 -2.61 -8.85 1.95
C GLU A 43 -1.96 -7.70 1.17
N VAL A 44 -0.63 -7.71 1.07
CA VAL A 44 0.12 -6.76 0.23
C VAL A 44 -0.25 -6.90 -1.26
N GLU A 45 -0.36 -8.14 -1.77
CA GLU A 45 -0.80 -8.39 -3.15
C GLU A 45 -2.20 -7.85 -3.40
N ARG A 46 -3.12 -7.99 -2.44
CA ARG A 46 -4.47 -7.41 -2.50
C ARG A 46 -4.43 -5.89 -2.49
N ALA A 47 -3.63 -5.27 -1.62
CA ALA A 47 -3.47 -3.82 -1.55
C ALA A 47 -2.95 -3.23 -2.88
N VAL A 48 -1.95 -3.90 -3.49
CA VAL A 48 -1.42 -3.54 -4.81
C VAL A 48 -2.48 -3.64 -5.90
N ALA A 49 -3.25 -4.73 -5.91
CA ALA A 49 -4.32 -4.94 -6.88
C ALA A 49 -5.50 -3.96 -6.70
N ALA A 50 -5.79 -3.56 -5.46
CA ALA A 50 -6.88 -2.65 -5.12
C ALA A 50 -6.54 -1.17 -5.39
N CYS A 51 -5.26 -0.82 -5.56
CA CYS A 51 -4.83 0.56 -5.75
C CYS A 51 -5.29 1.11 -7.12
N PRO A 52 -6.25 2.07 -7.17
CA PRO A 52 -6.82 2.54 -8.44
C PRO A 52 -5.83 3.30 -9.31
N THR A 53 -4.83 3.95 -8.70
CA THR A 53 -3.81 4.75 -9.40
C THR A 53 -2.53 3.98 -9.68
N ARG A 54 -2.45 2.71 -9.22
CA ARG A 54 -1.26 1.85 -9.31
C ARG A 54 -0.02 2.51 -8.71
N ALA A 55 -0.18 3.11 -7.54
CA ALA A 55 0.90 3.72 -6.77
C ALA A 55 1.77 2.69 -6.02
N LEU A 56 1.33 1.44 -5.94
CA LEU A 56 1.98 0.36 -5.20
C LEU A 56 2.52 -0.71 -6.16
N ALA A 57 3.71 -1.24 -5.88
CA ALA A 57 4.28 -2.38 -6.61
C ALA A 57 5.14 -3.27 -5.70
N ILE A 58 5.09 -4.59 -5.94
CA ILE A 58 5.98 -5.58 -5.32
C ILE A 58 7.21 -5.73 -6.22
N GLU A 59 8.40 -5.64 -5.63
CA GLU A 59 9.65 -5.91 -6.34
C GLU A 59 9.90 -7.41 -6.28
N GLY A 60 10.21 -8.02 -7.44
CA GLY A 60 10.47 -9.46 -7.57
C GLY A 60 11.95 -9.81 -7.51
#